data_AF-A0A8B6HDK3-F1
#
_entry.id   AF-A0A8B6HDK3-F1
#
_cell.length_a   1.000
_cell.length_b   1.000
_cell.length_c   1.000
_cell.angle_alpha   90.00
_cell.angle_beta   90.00
_cell.angle_gamma   90.00
#
_symmetry.space_group_name_H-M   'P 1'
#
loop_
_entity.id
_entity.type
_entity.pdbx_description
1 polymer ?
#
loop_
_entity_poly.entity_id
_entity_poly.type
_entity_poly.pdbx_seq_one_letter_code
_entity_poly.pdbx_strand_id
1 'polypeptide(L)'
;MPGGNMMTGIPQWPGGNMMSGNAQPHGGFVMPSGNTIRGIFSAIPQCVPVKSINCDKYGFNSTKFPNYIGHARLAEAENALTQIFTNTVTCPIPKASAEMIGCATMIPLCINGKTVPPCQEDCREVIIKCKVNQIPNFEMAETICSLFPKRGSTTNCISIQNTP
;
A
#
# COMPACT_ATOMS: atom_id res chain seq x y z
N MET A 1 -49.02 -9.12 28.74
CA MET A 1 -48.32 -7.84 28.48
C MET A 1 -46.90 -7.95 29.03
N PRO A 2 -45.91 -7.39 28.32
CA PRO A 2 -44.80 -8.09 27.64
C PRO A 2 -43.47 -7.98 28.42
N GLY A 3 -42.39 -8.71 28.14
CA GLY A 3 -41.61 -8.94 26.91
C GLY A 3 -40.15 -9.17 27.37
N GLY A 4 -39.17 -9.67 26.62
CA GLY A 4 -39.00 -10.27 25.30
C GLY A 4 -37.53 -10.76 25.24
N ASN A 5 -37.17 -11.69 24.34
CA ASN A 5 -35.79 -11.78 23.85
C ASN A 5 -35.68 -12.56 22.52
N MET A 6 -35.61 -11.79 21.45
CA MET A 6 -34.66 -11.81 20.33
C MET A 6 -33.89 -13.13 20.01
N MET A 7 -34.32 -13.72 18.89
CA MET A 7 -33.57 -14.40 17.82
C MET A 7 -32.15 -14.95 18.09
N THR A 8 -32.01 -16.28 18.01
CA THR A 8 -30.78 -16.95 17.54
C THR A 8 -31.12 -17.76 16.29
N GLY A 9 -30.50 -17.45 15.15
CA GLY A 9 -30.70 -18.14 13.88
C GLY A 9 -29.35 -18.58 13.32
N ILE A 10 -29.01 -19.86 13.53
CA ILE A 10 -27.90 -20.54 12.87
C ILE A 10 -28.43 -21.07 11.53
N PRO A 11 -27.83 -20.73 10.37
CA PRO A 11 -28.25 -21.33 9.11
C PRO A 11 -27.75 -22.78 9.01
N GLN A 12 -28.67 -23.73 8.91
CA GLN A 12 -28.38 -25.12 8.57
C GLN A 12 -27.95 -25.23 7.10
N TRP A 13 -26.84 -25.92 6.86
CA TRP A 13 -26.37 -26.31 5.52
C TRP A 13 -27.01 -27.66 5.15
N PRO A 14 -27.59 -27.83 3.96
CA PRO A 14 -28.07 -29.13 3.52
C PRO A 14 -26.88 -29.98 3.06
N GLY A 15 -26.78 -31.19 3.64
CA GLY A 15 -25.76 -32.17 3.30
C GLY A 15 -25.85 -32.63 1.85
N GLY A 16 -24.70 -32.69 1.19
CA GLY A 16 -24.50 -33.30 -0.12
C GLY A 16 -23.26 -34.19 -0.10
N ASN A 17 -23.40 -35.40 -0.64
CA ASN A 17 -22.45 -36.50 -0.60
C ASN A 17 -21.03 -36.13 -1.10
N MET A 18 -20.03 -36.50 -0.30
CA MET A 18 -18.62 -36.49 -0.65
C MET A 18 -18.29 -37.71 -1.53
N MET A 19 -18.24 -37.51 -2.85
CA MET A 19 -17.56 -38.43 -3.75
C MET A 19 -16.11 -37.97 -3.92
N SER A 20 -15.20 -38.88 -3.59
CA SER A 20 -13.76 -38.77 -3.78
C SER A 20 -13.43 -38.47 -5.26
N GLY A 21 -12.80 -37.32 -5.51
CA GLY A 21 -12.38 -36.90 -6.85
C GLY A 21 -11.05 -36.16 -6.75
N ASN A 22 -10.04 -36.68 -7.45
CA ASN A 22 -8.67 -36.17 -7.44
C ASN A 22 -8.60 -34.70 -7.89
N ALA A 23 -7.89 -33.88 -7.12
CA ALA A 23 -7.58 -32.50 -7.48
C ALA A 23 -6.51 -32.46 -8.58
N GLN A 24 -6.87 -31.94 -9.76
CA GLN A 24 -5.91 -31.40 -10.71
C GLN A 24 -6.40 -30.03 -11.23
N PRO A 25 -5.47 -29.09 -11.49
CA PRO A 25 -5.75 -27.67 -11.62
C PRO A 25 -6.20 -27.34 -13.04
N HIS A 26 -6.86 -26.19 -13.21
CA HIS A 26 -7.36 -25.65 -14.49
C HIS A 26 -8.73 -26.20 -14.96
N GLY A 27 -9.74 -26.11 -14.09
CA GLY A 27 -11.16 -26.20 -14.49
C GLY A 27 -11.78 -24.81 -14.54
N GLY A 28 -12.02 -24.28 -15.75
CA GLY A 28 -12.84 -23.08 -15.94
C GLY A 28 -14.32 -23.40 -15.70
N PHE A 29 -15.03 -22.52 -15.00
CA PHE A 29 -16.48 -22.62 -14.81
C PHE A 29 -17.20 -22.24 -16.11
N VAL A 30 -17.98 -23.16 -16.68
CA VAL A 30 -18.85 -22.88 -17.83
C VAL A 30 -20.27 -22.71 -17.31
N MET A 31 -20.85 -21.51 -17.42
CA MET A 31 -22.27 -21.30 -17.11
C MET A 31 -23.13 -21.54 -18.35
N PRO A 32 -24.34 -22.14 -18.22
CA PRO A 32 -25.20 -22.44 -19.35
C PRO A 32 -26.09 -21.23 -19.67
N SER A 33 -25.51 -20.20 -20.28
CA SER A 33 -26.23 -19.11 -20.97
C SER A 33 -25.19 -18.27 -21.70
N GLY A 34 -25.27 -18.22 -23.03
CA GLY A 34 -24.25 -17.70 -23.96
C GLY A 34 -23.96 -16.20 -23.93
N ASN A 35 -23.84 -15.59 -22.75
CA ASN A 35 -23.29 -14.24 -22.59
C ASN A 35 -21.92 -14.34 -21.90
N THR A 36 -20.86 -14.15 -22.68
CA THR A 36 -19.47 -14.14 -22.22
C THR A 36 -19.25 -12.94 -21.30
N ILE A 37 -19.38 -13.11 -19.98
CA ILE A 37 -18.81 -12.14 -19.04
C ILE A 37 -17.30 -12.26 -19.19
N ARG A 38 -16.67 -11.24 -19.77
CA ARG A 38 -15.22 -11.08 -19.75
C ARG A 38 -14.77 -11.28 -18.30
N GLY A 39 -14.11 -12.40 -18.04
CA GLY A 39 -13.63 -12.75 -16.72
C GLY A 39 -12.89 -11.56 -16.12
N ILE A 40 -13.26 -11.23 -14.89
CA ILE A 40 -12.56 -10.26 -14.05
C ILE A 40 -11.25 -10.95 -13.61
N PHE A 41 -10.38 -11.27 -14.56
CA PHE A 41 -8.98 -11.46 -14.26
C PHE A 41 -8.52 -10.10 -13.78
N SER A 42 -8.51 -9.90 -12.46
CA SER A 42 -7.83 -8.77 -11.85
C SER A 42 -6.42 -8.80 -12.43
N ALA A 43 -6.13 -7.88 -13.36
CA ALA A 43 -4.83 -7.81 -13.99
C ALA A 43 -3.82 -7.78 -12.84
N ILE A 44 -2.87 -8.72 -12.82
CA ILE A 44 -1.79 -8.72 -11.81
C ILE A 44 -1.31 -7.28 -11.75
N PRO A 45 -1.42 -6.57 -10.62
CA PRO A 45 -1.18 -5.14 -10.67
C PRO A 45 0.30 -4.95 -10.92
N GLN A 46 0.60 -4.60 -12.17
CA GLN A 46 1.94 -4.40 -12.69
C GLN A 46 2.43 -3.02 -12.22
N CYS A 47 3.74 -2.86 -12.18
CA CYS A 47 4.30 -1.53 -12.04
C CYS A 47 3.86 -0.67 -13.22
N VAL A 48 3.42 0.54 -12.94
CA VAL A 48 3.02 1.52 -13.96
C VAL A 48 4.05 2.64 -14.00
N PRO A 49 4.45 3.10 -15.19
CA PRO A 49 5.33 4.25 -15.31
C PRO A 49 4.61 5.49 -14.80
N VAL A 50 5.33 6.33 -14.07
CA VAL A 50 4.82 7.60 -13.54
C VAL A 50 5.86 8.70 -13.72
N LYS A 51 5.37 9.92 -13.90
CA LYS A 51 6.21 11.13 -13.90
C LYS A 51 5.78 11.99 -12.72
N SER A 52 6.54 11.87 -11.63
CA SER A 52 6.22 12.57 -10.39
C SER A 52 6.93 13.91 -10.31
N ILE A 53 6.20 14.99 -10.01
CA ILE A 53 6.82 16.32 -9.85
C ILE A 53 7.76 16.32 -8.63
N ASN A 54 7.36 15.61 -7.58
CA ASN A 54 8.08 15.56 -6.32
C ASN A 54 9.19 14.50 -6.29
N CYS A 55 9.01 13.37 -7.00
CA CYS A 55 9.82 12.17 -6.81
C CYS A 55 10.66 11.72 -8.02
N ASP A 56 10.46 12.30 -9.21
CA ASP A 56 11.20 11.89 -10.43
C ASP A 56 12.71 12.08 -10.28
N LYS A 57 13.14 13.17 -9.62
CA LYS A 57 14.56 13.46 -9.32
C LYS A 57 15.26 12.41 -8.45
N TYR A 58 14.49 11.56 -7.76
CA TYR A 58 15.02 10.46 -6.94
C TYR A 58 14.89 9.09 -7.62
N GLY A 59 14.46 9.05 -8.88
CA GLY A 59 14.35 7.81 -9.66
C GLY A 59 13.06 7.01 -9.44
N PHE A 60 12.04 7.58 -8.80
CA PHE A 60 10.73 6.95 -8.64
C PHE A 60 9.88 7.09 -9.92
N ASN A 61 10.32 6.45 -10.99
CA ASN A 61 9.72 6.52 -12.32
C ASN A 61 8.68 5.40 -12.60
N SER A 62 8.54 4.45 -11.68
CA SER A 62 7.62 3.32 -11.79
C SER A 62 7.08 2.95 -10.42
N THR A 63 5.76 2.85 -10.31
CA THR A 63 5.07 2.64 -9.02
C THR A 63 3.85 1.73 -9.16
N LYS A 64 3.14 1.49 -8.07
CA LYS A 64 1.89 0.74 -8.03
C LYS A 64 0.98 1.34 -6.96
N PHE A 65 -0.31 1.42 -7.27
CA PHE A 65 -1.35 1.89 -6.36
C PHE A 65 -2.25 0.72 -5.91
N PRO A 66 -2.87 0.79 -4.70
CA PRO A 66 -2.75 1.89 -3.74
C PRO A 66 -1.36 1.98 -3.10
N ASN A 67 -0.96 3.19 -2.67
CA ASN A 67 0.28 3.39 -1.92
C ASN A 67 0.13 2.93 -0.45
N TYR A 68 1.17 3.08 0.38
CA TYR A 68 1.13 2.61 1.77
C TYR A 68 0.16 3.36 2.70
N ILE A 69 -0.35 4.51 2.26
CA ILE A 69 -1.35 5.31 3.00
C ILE A 69 -2.77 5.11 2.41
N GLY A 70 -2.89 4.36 1.31
CA GLY A 70 -4.17 4.01 0.69
C GLY A 70 -4.64 4.96 -0.42
N HIS A 71 -3.83 5.95 -0.83
CA HIS A 71 -4.15 6.75 -2.02
C HIS A 71 -4.22 5.84 -3.24
N ALA A 72 -5.27 6.00 -4.05
CA ALA A 72 -5.53 5.13 -5.20
C ALA A 72 -4.88 5.66 -6.49
N ARG A 73 -4.43 6.92 -6.49
CA ARG A 73 -3.97 7.62 -7.68
C ARG A 73 -2.76 8.50 -7.40
N LEU A 74 -1.95 8.71 -8.44
CA LEU A 74 -0.77 9.58 -8.40
C LEU A 74 -1.12 11.00 -7.95
N ALA A 75 -2.22 11.58 -8.45
CA ALA A 75 -2.60 12.96 -8.10
C ALA A 75 -2.88 13.15 -6.59
N GLU A 76 -3.46 12.15 -5.93
CA GLU A 76 -3.69 12.15 -4.48
C GLU A 76 -2.37 12.11 -3.72
N ALA A 77 -1.47 11.21 -4.14
CA ALA A 77 -0.13 11.08 -3.57
C ALA A 77 0.71 12.36 -3.77
N GLU A 78 0.64 13.00 -4.94
CA GLU A 78 1.34 14.25 -5.23
C GLU A 78 0.84 15.41 -4.38
N ASN A 79 -0.47 15.51 -4.18
CA ASN A 79 -1.05 16.53 -3.32
C ASN A 79 -0.59 16.34 -1.87
N ALA A 80 -0.58 15.11 -1.38
CA ALA A 80 -0.07 14.76 -0.05
C ALA A 80 1.43 15.07 0.09
N LEU A 81 2.26 14.71 -0.90
CA LEU A 81 3.69 15.01 -0.89
C LEU A 81 3.96 16.51 -0.87
N THR A 82 3.21 17.28 -1.67
CA THR A 82 3.31 18.75 -1.70
C THR A 82 3.00 19.34 -0.33
N GLN A 83 1.95 18.86 0.34
CA GLN A 83 1.62 19.27 1.72
C GLN A 83 2.73 18.89 2.70
N ILE A 84 3.28 17.68 2.62
CA ILE A 84 4.37 17.26 3.52
C ILE A 84 5.58 18.17 3.30
N PHE A 85 6.08 18.29 2.07
CA PHE A 85 7.34 18.98 1.78
C PHE A 85 7.28 20.49 2.06
N THR A 86 6.11 21.10 1.91
CA THR A 86 5.91 22.51 2.29
C THR A 86 5.88 22.71 3.81
N ASN A 87 5.38 21.75 4.58
CA ASN A 87 5.31 21.83 6.04
C ASN A 87 6.59 21.35 6.75
N THR A 88 7.47 20.59 6.08
CA THR A 88 8.72 20.07 6.67
C THR A 88 9.95 20.93 6.38
N VAL A 89 9.79 22.20 5.99
CA VAL A 89 10.91 23.11 5.66
C VAL A 89 11.88 23.35 6.81
N THR A 90 11.44 23.22 8.06
CA THR A 90 12.27 23.35 9.27
C THR A 90 12.82 22.02 9.77
N CYS A 91 12.67 20.94 9.00
CA CYS A 91 13.16 19.63 9.41
C CYS A 91 14.69 19.63 9.56
N PRO A 92 15.24 19.10 10.67
CA PRO A 92 16.69 19.03 10.88
C PRO A 92 17.37 17.91 10.08
N ILE A 93 16.61 17.08 9.36
CA ILE A 93 17.12 16.07 8.42
C ILE A 93 17.40 16.76 7.07
N PRO A 94 18.45 16.39 6.33
CA PRO A 94 18.64 16.86 4.96
C PRO A 94 17.37 16.72 4.13
N LYS A 95 16.97 17.81 3.45
CA LYS A 95 15.74 17.88 2.65
C LYS A 95 15.62 16.69 1.69
N ALA A 96 16.71 16.34 1.00
CA ALA A 96 16.72 15.23 0.07
C ALA A 96 16.38 13.87 0.73
N SER A 97 16.90 13.62 1.93
CA SER A 97 16.61 12.40 2.69
C SER A 97 15.15 12.36 3.13
N ALA A 98 14.61 13.46 3.65
CA ALA A 98 13.20 13.54 4.05
C ALA A 98 12.26 13.36 2.83
N GLU A 99 12.57 13.99 1.71
CA GLU A 99 11.79 13.85 0.48
C GLU A 99 11.85 12.43 -0.08
N MET A 100 13.01 11.78 -0.03
CA MET A 100 13.17 10.39 -0.47
C MET A 100 12.30 9.43 0.35
N ILE A 101 12.23 9.60 1.68
CA ILE A 101 11.37 8.78 2.54
C ILE A 101 9.89 9.07 2.28
N GLY A 102 9.52 10.33 2.06
CA GLY A 102 8.17 10.70 1.62
C GLY A 102 7.80 10.01 0.31
N CYS A 103 8.67 10.07 -0.70
CA CYS A 103 8.49 9.43 -2.00
C CYS A 103 8.38 7.90 -1.88
N ALA A 104 9.27 7.26 -1.13
CA ALA A 104 9.22 5.81 -0.88
C ALA A 104 7.92 5.36 -0.19
N THR A 105 7.27 6.26 0.55
CA THR A 105 5.98 5.99 1.22
C THR A 105 4.80 6.22 0.27
N MET A 106 4.81 7.34 -0.46
CA MET A 106 3.65 7.82 -1.22
C MET A 106 3.61 7.36 -2.68
N ILE A 107 4.77 7.22 -3.30
CA ILE A 107 4.99 6.80 -4.68
C ILE A 107 6.08 5.72 -4.64
N PRO A 108 5.81 4.57 -4.01
CA PRO A 108 6.85 3.58 -3.75
C PRO A 108 7.44 3.06 -5.06
N LEU A 109 8.76 2.87 -5.08
CA LEU A 109 9.45 2.30 -6.23
C LEU A 109 8.92 0.88 -6.46
N CYS A 110 8.53 0.57 -7.69
CA CYS A 110 8.02 -0.73 -8.06
C CYS A 110 9.00 -1.46 -8.98
N ILE A 111 9.45 -2.64 -8.55
CA ILE A 111 10.35 -3.51 -9.30
C ILE A 111 9.72 -4.90 -9.35
N ASN A 112 9.54 -5.45 -10.56
CA ASN A 112 8.96 -6.78 -10.76
C ASN A 112 7.61 -6.99 -10.04
N GLY A 113 6.75 -5.97 -10.05
CA GLY A 113 5.41 -5.98 -9.44
C GLY A 113 5.38 -5.82 -7.92
N LYS A 114 6.55 -5.63 -7.28
CA LYS A 114 6.71 -5.43 -5.83
C LYS A 114 7.16 -4.02 -5.52
N THR A 115 6.57 -3.41 -4.52
CA THR A 115 6.94 -2.08 -4.03
C THR A 115 8.06 -2.17 -3.00
N VAL A 116 8.95 -1.19 -2.99
CA VAL A 116 10.04 -1.08 -2.00
C VAL A 116 9.68 0.03 -1.00
N PRO A 117 9.38 -0.30 0.28
CA PRO A 117 9.08 0.69 1.31
C PRO A 117 10.36 1.37 1.83
N PRO A 118 10.25 2.51 2.55
CA PRO A 118 11.35 2.97 3.38
C PRO A 118 11.60 2.01 4.55
N CYS A 119 12.81 2.01 5.10
CA CYS A 119 13.08 1.23 6.31
C CYS A 119 12.35 1.86 7.50
N GLN A 120 11.93 1.01 8.46
CA GLN A 120 11.16 1.41 9.64
C GLN A 120 11.83 2.55 10.41
N GLU A 121 13.13 2.43 10.66
CA GLU A 121 13.91 3.40 11.44
C GLU A 121 13.98 4.76 10.72
N ASP A 122 14.21 4.74 9.40
CA ASP A 122 14.29 5.94 8.56
C ASP A 122 12.94 6.65 8.44
N CYS A 123 11.85 5.89 8.31
CA CYS A 123 10.49 6.41 8.31
C CYS A 123 10.19 7.15 9.61
N ARG A 124 10.40 6.49 10.76
CA ARG A 124 10.18 7.09 12.09
C ARG A 124 11.02 8.32 12.32
N GLU A 125 12.29 8.28 11.91
CA GLU A 125 13.19 9.41 12.05
C GLU A 125 12.63 10.66 11.35
N VAL A 126 12.14 10.50 10.11
CA VAL A 126 11.49 11.59 9.36
C VAL A 126 10.20 12.05 10.03
N ILE A 127 9.31 11.12 10.43
CA ILE A 127 8.05 11.49 11.07
C ILE A 127 8.28 12.32 12.33
N ILE A 128 9.21 11.90 13.20
CA ILE A 128 9.49 12.55 14.48
C ILE A 128 10.24 13.87 14.28
N LYS A 129 11.37 13.84 13.55
CA LYS A 129 12.24 15.01 13.42
C LYS A 129 11.61 16.10 12.55
N CYS A 130 10.88 15.71 11.50
CA CYS A 130 10.19 16.66 10.64
C CYS A 130 8.76 16.98 11.10
N LYS A 131 8.28 16.41 12.22
CA LYS A 131 6.93 16.62 12.77
C LYS A 131 5.80 16.32 11.77
N VAL A 132 5.98 15.32 10.92
CA VAL A 132 4.99 14.97 9.87
C VAL A 132 3.64 14.57 10.48
N ASN A 133 3.65 13.94 11.65
CA ASN A 133 2.44 13.58 12.39
C ASN A 133 1.60 14.78 12.88
N GLN A 134 2.13 16.01 12.80
CA GLN A 134 1.40 17.24 13.12
C GLN A 134 0.75 17.87 11.89
N ILE A 135 1.01 17.33 10.69
CA ILE A 135 0.40 17.77 9.45
C ILE A 135 -1.00 17.14 9.36
N PRO A 136 -2.05 17.90 9.01
CA PRO A 136 -3.40 17.36 8.86
C PRO A 136 -3.45 16.13 7.94
N ASN A 137 -4.16 15.07 8.36
CA ASN A 137 -4.30 13.78 7.67
C ASN A 137 -3.09 12.84 7.76
N PHE A 138 -2.05 13.18 8.52
CA PHE A 138 -0.85 12.34 8.70
C PHE A 138 -0.65 11.86 10.14
N GLU A 139 -1.71 11.91 10.96
CA GLU A 139 -1.67 11.53 12.38
C GLU A 139 -1.27 10.06 12.56
N MET A 140 -1.62 9.19 11.60
CA MET A 140 -1.31 7.75 11.60
C MET A 140 0.05 7.39 10.98
N ALA A 141 0.89 8.35 10.62
CA ALA A 141 2.14 8.07 9.92
C ALA A 141 3.08 7.14 10.70
N GLU A 142 3.13 7.27 12.04
CA GLU A 142 3.93 6.40 12.91
C GLU A 142 3.45 4.93 12.90
N THR A 143 2.13 4.73 12.85
CA THR A 143 1.52 3.40 12.70
C THR A 143 1.91 2.78 11.37
N ILE A 144 1.92 3.57 10.30
CA ILE A 144 2.33 3.11 8.96
C ILE A 144 3.81 2.74 8.94
N CYS A 145 4.69 3.58 9.51
CA CYS A 145 6.12 3.26 9.64
C CYS A 145 6.36 1.93 10.39
N SER A 146 5.47 1.59 11.33
CA SER A 146 5.59 0.36 12.13
C SER A 146 5.40 -0.92 11.31
N LEU A 147 4.80 -0.82 10.12
CA LEU A 147 4.57 -1.94 9.18
C LEU A 147 5.76 -2.18 8.25
N PHE A 148 6.72 -1.27 8.19
CA PHE A 148 7.85 -1.37 7.27
C PHE A 148 8.96 -2.29 7.78
N PRO A 149 9.78 -2.86 6.87
CA PRO A 149 10.92 -3.68 7.24
C PRO A 149 11.94 -2.88 8.06
N LYS A 150 12.56 -3.54 9.03
CA LYS A 150 13.74 -3.00 9.72
C LYS A 150 14.94 -2.98 8.79
N ARG A 151 15.83 -2.01 8.98
CA ARG A 151 17.11 -1.95 8.28
C ARG A 151 17.91 -3.24 8.51
N GLY A 152 18.49 -3.78 7.43
CA GLY A 152 19.27 -5.03 7.49
C GLY A 152 18.45 -6.31 7.66
N SER A 153 17.11 -6.23 7.58
CA SER A 153 16.27 -7.43 7.50
C SER A 153 16.35 -8.11 6.13
N THR A 154 15.72 -9.27 5.99
CA THR A 154 15.68 -10.05 4.74
C THR A 154 14.92 -9.34 3.61
N THR A 155 14.10 -8.34 3.93
CA THR A 155 13.30 -7.60 2.95
C THR A 155 13.96 -6.25 2.67
N ASN A 156 14.22 -5.97 1.40
CA ASN A 156 14.84 -4.72 0.97
C ASN A 156 13.94 -3.50 1.30
N CYS A 157 14.56 -2.43 1.79
CA CYS A 157 13.92 -1.16 2.10
C CYS A 157 14.85 0.02 1.77
N ILE A 158 14.28 1.20 1.56
CA ILE A 158 15.01 2.44 1.25
C ILE A 158 15.45 3.11 2.56
N SER A 159 16.73 3.45 2.66
CA SER A 159 17.32 4.06 3.87
C SER A 159 18.02 5.38 3.53
N ILE A 160 18.03 6.33 4.48
CA ILE A 160 18.72 7.62 4.33
C ILE A 160 20.26 7.47 4.35
N GLN A 161 20.78 6.30 4.70
CA GLN A 161 22.24 6.06 4.70
C GLN A 161 22.78 5.65 3.34
N ASN A 162 21.90 5.31 2.38
CA ASN A 162 22.29 4.91 1.02
C ASN A 162 22.17 6.07 0.02
N THR A 163 22.00 7.32 0.48
CA THR A 163 22.03 8.50 -0.39
C THR A 163 23.47 8.94 -0.67
N PRO A 164 23.82 9.21 -1.94
CA PRO A 164 25.10 9.85 -2.27
C PRO A 164 25.19 11.28 -1.72
#